data_AF-X1BAF7-F1
#
_entry.id   AF-X1BAF7-F1
#
_cell.length_a   1.000
_cell.length_b   1.000
_cell.length_c   1.000
_cell.angle_alpha   90.00
_cell.angle_beta   90.00
_cell.angle_gamma   90.00
#
_symmetry.space_group_name_H-M   'P 1'
#
loop_
_entity.id
_entity.type
_entity.pdbx_description
1 polymer ?
#
loop_
_entity_poly.entity_id
_entity_poly.type
_entity_poly.pdbx_seq_one_letter_code
_entity_poly.pdbx_strand_id
1 'polypeptide(L)'
;MKIINPDVIRAAVDKHRDEIIQWIKTLICFPSENRPPNGFEWEAQKYIENECKNLGWDTDVFAPDEVMNIKENPVWLEGRDYSNNRKNVVATW
;
A
#
# COMPACT_ATOMS: atom_id res chain seq x y z
N MET A 1 16.81 -13.31 -19.23
CA MET A 1 16.40 -11.96 -18.78
C MET A 1 16.09 -11.14 -20.03
N LYS A 2 14.83 -10.74 -20.26
CA LYS A 2 14.49 -9.85 -21.40
C LYS A 2 15.03 -8.46 -21.07
N ILE A 3 15.86 -7.90 -21.95
CA ILE A 3 16.25 -6.50 -21.85
C ILE A 3 15.03 -5.69 -22.28
N ILE A 4 14.38 -5.03 -21.33
CA ILE A 4 13.28 -4.11 -21.62
C ILE A 4 13.91 -2.82 -22.12
N ASN A 5 13.49 -2.36 -23.29
CA ASN A 5 13.91 -1.07 -23.82
C ASN A 5 13.33 0.06 -22.94
N PRO A 6 14.17 0.91 -22.30
CA PRO A 6 13.69 2.01 -21.47
C PRO A 6 12.75 2.99 -22.18
N ASP A 7 12.91 3.16 -23.50
CA ASP A 7 12.09 4.10 -24.28
C ASP A 7 10.64 3.61 -24.38
N VAL A 8 10.42 2.30 -24.40
CA VAL A 8 9.08 1.71 -24.37
C VAL A 8 8.39 2.00 -23.04
N ILE A 9 9.14 1.95 -21.93
CA ILE A 9 8.61 2.28 -20.60
C ILE A 9 8.29 3.77 -20.49
N ARG A 10 9.17 4.66 -20.98
CA ARG A 10 8.90 6.11 -20.99
C ARG A 10 7.64 6.42 -21.79
N ALA A 11 7.51 5.88 -23.00
CA ALA A 11 6.33 6.07 -23.84
C ALA A 11 5.05 5.54 -23.16
N ALA A 12 5.14 4.41 -22.44
CA ALA A 12 4.02 3.89 -21.67
C ALA A 12 3.64 4.83 -20.51
N VAL A 13 4.61 5.35 -19.75
CA VAL A 13 4.35 6.32 -18.68
C VAL A 13 3.72 7.60 -19.22
N ASP A 14 4.26 8.15 -20.32
CA ASP A 14 3.72 9.37 -20.94
C ASP A 14 2.29 9.17 -21.43
N LYS A 15 1.99 7.99 -22.00
CA LYS A 15 0.64 7.63 -22.44
C LYS A 15 -0.37 7.60 -21.30
N HIS A 16 0.02 7.15 -20.10
CA HIS A 16 -0.89 7.04 -18.94
C HIS A 16 -0.74 8.20 -17.95
N ARG A 17 -0.08 9.30 -18.34
CA ARG A 17 0.22 10.43 -17.46
C ARG A 17 -1.01 10.97 -16.73
N ASP A 18 -2.11 11.16 -17.43
CA ASP A 18 -3.32 11.75 -16.85
C ASP A 18 -4.00 10.78 -15.87
N GLU A 19 -3.98 9.48 -16.15
CA GLU A 19 -4.46 8.43 -15.25
C GLU A 19 -3.62 8.37 -13.97
N ILE A 20 -2.29 8.39 -14.10
CA ILE A 20 -1.36 8.42 -12.95
C ILE A 20 -1.63 9.65 -12.07
N ILE A 21 -1.78 10.83 -12.68
CA ILE A 21 -2.07 12.07 -11.94
C ILE A 21 -3.42 11.97 -11.25
N GLN A 22 -4.46 11.48 -11.93
CA GLN A 22 -5.79 11.35 -11.36
C GLN A 22 -5.81 10.35 -10.20
N TRP A 23 -5.11 9.23 -10.34
CA TRP A 23 -4.98 8.22 -9.31
C TRP A 23 -4.30 8.78 -8.06
N ILE A 24 -3.18 9.51 -8.22
CA ILE A 24 -2.48 10.18 -7.12
C ILE A 24 -3.39 11.22 -6.45
N LYS A 25 -4.12 12.04 -7.22
CA LYS A 25 -5.08 13.01 -6.67
C LYS A 25 -6.14 12.34 -5.80
N THR A 26 -6.65 11.19 -6.22
CA THR A 26 -7.60 10.41 -5.42
C THR A 26 -6.93 9.91 -4.14
N LEU A 27 -5.73 9.31 -4.24
CA LEU A 27 -5.02 8.76 -3.09
C LEU A 27 -4.73 9.83 -2.02
N ILE A 28 -4.25 11.02 -2.40
CA ILE A 28 -3.89 12.06 -1.44
C ILE A 28 -5.09 12.72 -0.75
N CYS A 29 -6.32 12.46 -1.20
CA CYS A 29 -7.53 12.89 -0.51
C CYS A 29 -7.83 12.06 0.74
N PHE A 30 -7.21 10.88 0.90
CA PHE A 30 -7.32 10.07 2.11
C PHE A 30 -6.30 10.55 3.16
N PRO A 31 -6.74 11.14 4.29
CA PRO A 31 -5.83 11.43 5.39
C PRO A 31 -5.27 10.11 5.91
N SER A 32 -3.95 9.93 5.82
CA SER A 32 -3.27 8.65 6.01
C SER A 32 -2.00 8.78 6.84
N GLU A 33 -1.91 9.80 7.69
CA GLU A 33 -0.73 10.02 8.51
C GLU A 33 -0.60 8.96 9.61
N ASN A 34 0.62 8.46 9.77
CA ASN A 34 1.02 7.68 10.94
C ASN A 34 1.24 8.63 12.13
N ARG A 35 0.38 8.56 13.16
CA ARG A 35 0.41 9.44 14.34
C ARG A 35 0.49 8.61 15.63
N PRO A 36 1.69 8.12 16.00
CA PRO A 36 1.85 7.23 17.14
C PRO A 36 1.21 7.77 18.44
N PRO A 37 0.56 6.90 19.24
CA PRO A 37 0.47 5.44 19.06
C PRO A 37 -0.48 5.01 17.93
N ASN A 38 -1.36 5.91 17.49
CA ASN A 38 -2.42 5.67 16.50
C ASN A 38 -1.94 5.88 15.05
N GLY A 39 -2.89 5.89 14.12
CA GLY A 39 -2.69 6.25 12.72
C GLY A 39 -4.00 6.17 11.94
N PHE A 40 -4.01 6.78 10.75
CA PHE A 40 -5.18 6.94 9.89
C PHE A 40 -5.03 6.24 8.54
N GLU A 41 -4.07 5.32 8.41
CA GLU A 41 -3.64 4.74 7.14
C GLU A 41 -4.72 3.87 6.46
N TRP A 42 -5.71 3.38 7.23
CA TRP A 42 -6.64 2.33 6.79
C TRP A 42 -7.39 2.65 5.49
N GLU A 43 -7.99 3.85 5.36
CA GLU A 43 -8.80 4.15 4.17
C GLU A 43 -7.94 4.23 2.90
N ALA A 44 -6.71 4.77 3.00
CA ALA A 44 -5.76 4.78 1.89
C ALA A 44 -5.28 3.37 1.52
N GLN A 45 -5.00 2.53 2.52
CA GLN A 45 -4.61 1.13 2.31
C GLN A 45 -5.73 0.33 1.64
N LYS A 46 -6.98 0.49 2.11
CA LYS A 46 -8.16 -0.14 1.52
C LYS A 46 -8.40 0.31 0.08
N TYR A 47 -8.17 1.59 -0.23
CA TYR A 47 -8.23 2.07 -1.61
C TYR A 47 -7.20 1.32 -2.48
N ILE A 48 -5.95 1.22 -2.04
CA ILE A 48 -4.88 0.50 -2.76
C ILE A 48 -5.22 -0.99 -2.95
N GLU A 49 -5.70 -1.66 -1.90
CA GLU A 49 -6.15 -3.06 -1.97
C GLU A 49 -7.20 -3.26 -3.08
N ASN A 50 -8.22 -2.39 -3.14
CA ASN A 50 -9.26 -2.48 -4.15
C ASN A 50 -8.72 -2.25 -5.56
N GLU A 51 -7.80 -1.30 -5.75
CA GLU A 51 -7.15 -1.06 -7.05
C GLU A 51 -6.38 -2.31 -7.51
N CYS A 52 -5.63 -2.97 -6.62
CA CYS A 52 -4.96 -4.23 -6.93
C CYS A 52 -5.95 -5.35 -7.30
N LYS A 53 -7.02 -5.52 -6.50
CA LYS A 53 -8.07 -6.52 -6.78
C LYS A 53 -8.77 -6.28 -8.12
N ASN A 54 -9.01 -5.01 -8.48
CA ASN A 54 -9.62 -4.64 -9.76
C ASN A 54 -8.72 -5.00 -10.96
N LEU A 55 -7.41 -5.10 -10.76
CA LEU A 55 -6.45 -5.59 -11.75
C LEU A 55 -6.31 -7.12 -11.76
N GLY A 56 -7.04 -7.82 -10.89
CA GLY A 56 -6.98 -9.28 -10.75
C GLY A 56 -5.79 -9.79 -9.94
N TRP A 57 -5.13 -8.92 -9.17
CA TRP A 57 -4.01 -9.31 -8.31
C TRP A 57 -4.50 -9.98 -7.03
N ASP A 58 -3.69 -10.89 -6.50
CA ASP A 58 -3.93 -11.45 -5.17
C ASP A 58 -3.40 -10.50 -4.10
N THR A 59 -4.14 -10.33 -3.02
CA THR A 59 -3.84 -9.37 -1.96
C THR A 59 -3.90 -10.01 -0.58
N ASP A 60 -2.89 -9.74 0.24
CA ASP A 60 -2.86 -10.08 1.66
C ASP A 60 -2.93 -8.80 2.50
N VAL A 61 -3.82 -8.77 3.49
CA VAL A 61 -4.12 -7.58 4.30
C VAL A 61 -4.08 -7.93 5.78
N PHE A 62 -3.10 -7.39 6.48
CA PHE A 62 -2.81 -7.75 7.88
C PHE A 62 -2.31 -6.55 8.69
N ALA A 63 -2.66 -6.50 9.96
CA ALA A 63 -2.07 -5.57 10.92
C ALA A 63 -0.68 -6.07 11.35
N PRO A 64 0.27 -5.16 11.69
CA PRO A 64 1.59 -5.56 12.14
C PRO A 64 1.59 -6.56 13.30
N ASP A 65 0.62 -6.50 14.21
CA ASP A 65 0.50 -7.40 15.36
C ASP A 65 -0.24 -8.72 15.06
N GLU A 66 -0.78 -8.89 13.85
CA GLU A 66 -1.33 -10.16 13.34
C GLU A 66 -0.21 -11.08 12.79
N VAL A 67 1.00 -10.55 12.56
CA VAL A 67 2.15 -11.34 12.09
C VAL A 67 2.61 -12.30 13.17
N MET A 68 2.73 -13.58 12.81
CA MET A 68 3.14 -14.63 13.73
C MET A 68 4.52 -14.33 14.35
N ASN A 69 4.59 -14.47 15.67
CA ASN A 69 5.80 -14.24 16.48
C ASN A 69 6.44 -12.85 16.32
N ILE A 70 5.65 -11.84 15.93
CA ILE A 70 6.18 -10.51 15.66
C ILE A 70 6.63 -9.78 16.93
N LYS A 71 6.01 -10.04 18.08
CA LYS A 71 6.33 -9.38 19.35
C LYS A 71 7.63 -9.90 19.97
N GLU A 72 8.03 -11.12 19.59
CA GLU A 72 9.29 -11.76 19.97
C GLU A 72 10.46 -11.26 19.11
N ASN A 73 10.18 -10.55 18.02
CA ASN A 73 11.21 -9.99 17.15
C ASN A 73 11.99 -8.89 17.90
N PRO A 74 13.34 -8.91 17.94
CA PRO A 74 14.14 -7.92 18.66
C PRO A 74 14.01 -6.49 18.13
N VAL A 75 13.43 -6.29 16.93
CA VAL A 75 13.15 -4.97 16.37
C VAL A 75 11.66 -4.59 16.44
N TRP A 76 10.84 -5.34 17.18
CA TRP A 76 9.44 -4.99 17.42
C TRP A 76 9.35 -3.63 18.11
N LEU A 77 8.55 -2.73 17.52
CA LEU A 77 8.35 -1.40 18.06
C LEU A 77 7.11 -1.38 18.95
N GLU A 78 7.32 -1.46 20.26
CA GLU A 78 6.25 -1.39 21.25
C GLU A 78 5.55 -0.01 21.30
N GLY A 79 4.37 0.02 21.94
CA GLY A 79 3.62 1.27 22.16
C GLY A 79 2.91 1.81 20.92
N ARG A 80 2.53 0.94 19.97
CA ARG A 80 1.67 1.24 18.83
C ARG A 80 0.30 0.63 19.04
N ASP A 81 -0.74 1.36 18.65
CA ASP A 81 -2.12 0.89 18.65
C ASP A 81 -2.50 0.47 17.23
N TYR A 82 -2.93 -0.79 17.10
CA TYR A 82 -3.41 -1.42 15.87
C TYR A 82 -4.89 -1.82 15.94
N SER A 83 -5.59 -1.46 17.03
CA SER A 83 -7.00 -1.82 17.26
C SER A 83 -7.97 -1.20 16.24
N ASN A 84 -7.54 -0.16 15.53
CA ASN A 84 -8.35 0.60 14.57
C ASN A 84 -8.12 0.22 13.10
N ASN A 85 -7.91 -1.07 12.80
CA ASN A 85 -7.73 -1.59 11.43
C ASN A 85 -6.52 -0.98 10.68
N ARG A 86 -5.43 -0.68 11.38
CA ARG A 86 -4.16 -0.22 10.77
C ARG A 86 -3.42 -1.35 10.08
N LYS A 87 -4.02 -1.83 9.00
CA LYS A 87 -3.53 -2.94 8.20
C LYS A 87 -2.59 -2.45 7.10
N ASN A 88 -1.60 -3.28 6.81
CA ASN A 88 -0.79 -3.21 5.61
C ASN A 88 -1.47 -3.99 4.49
N VAL A 89 -1.10 -3.67 3.25
CA VAL A 89 -1.53 -4.38 2.06
C VAL A 89 -0.28 -4.86 1.32
N VAL A 90 -0.28 -6.14 0.96
CA VAL A 90 0.70 -6.74 0.05
C VAL A 90 -0.07 -7.26 -1.15
N ALA A 91 0.43 -7.02 -2.37
CA ALA A 91 -0.20 -7.50 -3.60
C ALA A 91 0.81 -8.24 -4.49
N THR A 92 0.34 -9.29 -5.17
CA THR A 92 1.12 -10.08 -6.12
C THR A 92 0.40 -10.17 -7.47
N TRP A 93 1.15 -9.95 -8.55
CA TRP A 93 0.67 -9.91 -9.94
C TRP A 93 1.13 -11.10 -10.77
#